data_AF-A0A6N3I0Q3-F1
#
_entry.id   AF-A0A6N3I0Q3-F1
#
_cell.length_a   1.000
_cell.length_b   1.000
_cell.length_c   1.000
_cell.angle_alpha   90.00
_cell.angle_beta   90.00
_cell.angle_gamma   90.00
#
_symmetry.space_group_name_H-M   'P 1'
#
loop_
_entity.id
_entity.type
_entity.pdbx_description
1 polymer ?
#
loop_
_entity_poly.entity_id
_entity_poly.type
_entity_poly.pdbx_seq_one_letter_code
_entity_poly.pdbx_strand_id
1 'polypeptide(L)'
;MEYENPILSGFYPDPSVCRVGEDFYMVNSTFEYLPGIPVFHSRDLVNWEQIGHCITRPSQMTFPGTKASKGLYAPTIRYHAGTFYMVCTNTSIGETGNFVVTSDNPRGPWSDPVWFSQTGIDPSLLFDDDGSVYLTSNGWGETTGRRGNVGYIQQSRVDIRTGAVTEGPRVISLGTGGRCVEGPHLYKINDWYYLLLAEGGTETGHMITVFRSRSPWGPFEPGPDNPVLTARDEARPVLTGTGHGDLFEDDYGNWWIVFLCYRISTVKYHHLGRETALLPVIWENGWPKAAGGKCAEVHVAAAVNGRDSVRQAAREGEYFFDDFSGKSLNLKWNFIREFFDGYESGDEKEGLILHGRPENLSDGACPAFIGRRQCHMMMECSVDLSFHPAHEWEEAGIAVLCSDHAHYDLGIRKRGDRRYVLLHRRVEDMESVTERVLPADKMVTLYIEADREQYTFGFVSRGEKHVVGTGMVKLLSTEVIWGFTGVYVGVYATGNGRACDTPAGIRRFSYQGT
;
A
#
# COMPACT_ATOMS: atom_id res chain seq x y z
N MET A 1 6.12 17.19 21.00
CA MET A 1 6.40 16.09 20.05
C MET A 1 6.86 16.65 18.71
N GLU A 2 7.94 16.13 18.12
CA GLU A 2 8.41 16.50 16.78
C GLU A 2 8.68 15.25 15.94
N TYR A 3 8.22 15.27 14.69
CA TYR A 3 8.40 14.16 13.74
C TYR A 3 8.25 14.64 12.30
N GLU A 4 8.61 13.78 11.35
CA GLU A 4 8.43 14.03 9.92
C GLU A 4 7.34 13.14 9.32
N ASN A 5 6.57 13.68 8.39
CA ASN A 5 5.69 12.95 7.48
C ASN A 5 6.43 12.59 6.18
N PRO A 6 6.07 11.47 5.51
CA PRO A 6 5.03 10.50 5.89
C PRO A 6 5.50 9.49 6.95
N ILE A 7 4.71 9.25 8.01
CA ILE A 7 4.96 8.24 9.06
C ILE A 7 5.17 6.80 8.56
N LEU A 8 4.57 6.44 7.42
CA LEU A 8 4.95 5.25 6.64
C LEU A 8 5.27 5.65 5.21
N SER A 9 6.52 5.42 4.80
CA SER A 9 7.07 5.83 3.51
C SER A 9 6.94 4.73 2.46
N GLY A 10 6.71 5.09 1.20
CA GLY A 10 6.39 4.15 0.12
C GLY A 10 4.90 3.81 0.03
N PHE A 11 4.59 2.75 -0.72
CA PHE A 11 3.23 2.32 -1.04
C PHE A 11 2.46 1.78 0.19
N TYR A 12 1.97 2.71 1.02
CA TYR A 12 1.09 2.49 2.16
C TYR A 12 -0.11 3.47 2.10
N PRO A 13 -1.04 3.28 1.14
CA PRO A 13 -2.24 4.10 1.00
C PRO A 13 -3.33 3.78 2.02
N ASP A 14 -4.37 4.62 2.01
CA ASP A 14 -5.67 4.37 2.63
C ASP A 14 -5.54 3.89 4.10
N PRO A 15 -4.86 4.66 4.98
CA PRO A 15 -4.58 4.23 6.34
C PRO A 15 -5.84 4.24 7.21
N SER A 16 -6.05 3.17 7.95
CA SER A 16 -7.04 3.13 9.04
C SER A 16 -6.38 2.69 10.34
N VAL A 17 -6.75 3.33 11.45
CA VAL A 17 -6.16 3.10 12.77
C VAL A 17 -7.23 2.70 13.79
N CYS A 18 -6.89 1.77 14.66
CA CYS A 18 -7.60 1.54 15.91
C CYS A 18 -6.65 1.53 17.11
N ARG A 19 -7.20 1.86 18.27
CA ARG A 19 -6.49 1.89 19.55
C ARG A 19 -7.01 0.79 20.47
N VAL A 20 -6.11 0.12 21.17
CA VAL A 20 -6.41 -0.85 22.23
C VAL A 20 -5.53 -0.53 23.44
N GLY A 21 -6.09 0.12 24.45
CA GLY A 21 -5.31 0.55 25.61
C GLY A 21 -4.28 1.61 25.24
N GLU A 22 -2.99 1.29 25.31
CA GLU A 22 -1.85 2.15 24.92
C GLU A 22 -1.25 1.76 23.56
N ASP A 23 -1.79 0.72 22.92
CA ASP A 23 -1.30 0.17 21.67
C ASP A 23 -2.18 0.63 20.50
N PHE A 24 -1.54 0.99 19.38
CA PHE A 24 -2.18 1.47 18.16
C PHE A 24 -1.86 0.51 17.02
N TYR A 25 -2.87 0.23 16.20
CA TYR A 25 -2.76 -0.66 15.06
C TYR A 25 -3.22 0.03 13.79
N MET A 26 -2.45 -0.11 12.71
CA MET A 26 -2.74 0.48 11.42
C MET A 26 -2.79 -0.57 10.33
N VAL A 27 -3.67 -0.38 9.35
CA VAL A 27 -3.73 -1.16 8.12
C VAL A 27 -3.70 -0.24 6.89
N ASN A 28 -3.25 -0.80 5.76
CA ASN A 28 -3.18 -0.10 4.47
C ASN A 28 -3.66 -1.01 3.33
N SER A 29 -4.15 -0.41 2.24
CA SER A 29 -4.53 -1.16 1.03
C SER A 29 -3.31 -1.78 0.34
N THR A 30 -3.53 -2.92 -0.34
CA THR A 30 -2.44 -3.66 -1.03
C THR A 30 -2.72 -3.96 -2.48
N PHE A 31 -3.93 -3.70 -2.97
CA PHE A 31 -4.35 -4.02 -4.33
C PHE A 31 -4.00 -5.47 -4.68
N GLU A 32 -3.14 -5.69 -5.68
CA GLU A 32 -2.84 -7.01 -6.21
C GLU A 32 -1.78 -7.77 -5.42
N TYR A 33 -1.18 -7.16 -4.40
CA TYR A 33 -0.05 -7.73 -3.68
C TYR A 33 -0.51 -8.60 -2.51
N LEU A 34 0.07 -9.80 -2.41
CA LEU A 34 -0.16 -10.76 -1.32
C LEU A 34 1.17 -11.11 -0.62
N PRO A 35 1.22 -11.44 0.68
CA PRO A 35 0.16 -11.30 1.68
C PRO A 35 -0.42 -9.87 1.71
N GLY A 36 -1.73 -9.78 1.90
CA GLY A 36 -2.51 -8.56 1.71
C GLY A 36 -2.90 -7.90 3.02
N ILE A 37 -3.09 -6.59 2.97
CA ILE A 37 -3.41 -5.71 4.11
C ILE A 37 -2.38 -5.85 5.24
N PRO A 38 -1.21 -5.16 5.18
CA PRO A 38 -0.23 -5.20 6.25
C PRO A 38 -0.83 -4.63 7.53
N VAL A 39 -0.43 -5.21 8.66
CA VAL A 39 -0.80 -4.72 10.00
C VAL A 39 0.44 -4.14 10.65
N PHE A 40 0.33 -2.90 11.09
CA PHE A 40 1.38 -2.20 11.84
C PHE A 40 0.99 -2.02 13.30
N HIS A 41 1.99 -1.91 14.17
CA HIS A 41 1.84 -1.60 15.59
C HIS A 41 2.71 -0.42 15.99
N SER A 42 2.18 0.44 16.85
CA SER A 42 2.90 1.54 17.48
C SER A 42 2.40 1.79 18.90
N ARG A 43 3.23 2.42 19.72
CA ARG A 43 2.84 3.04 21.00
C ARG A 43 2.98 4.56 20.98
N ASP A 44 3.70 5.09 19.99
CA ASP A 44 4.05 6.51 19.92
C ASP A 44 3.41 7.25 18.73
N LEU A 45 2.65 6.54 17.88
CA LEU A 45 1.98 7.02 16.66
C LEU A 45 2.91 7.35 15.49
N VAL A 46 4.22 7.36 15.70
CA VAL A 46 5.20 7.81 14.72
C VAL A 46 6.10 6.69 14.25
N ASN A 47 6.50 5.80 15.15
CA ASN A 47 7.31 4.64 14.88
C ASN A 47 6.40 3.42 14.78
N TRP A 48 6.37 2.80 13.60
CA TRP A 48 5.47 1.70 13.29
C TRP A 48 6.26 0.47 12.89
N GLU A 49 6.01 -0.65 13.59
CA GLU A 49 6.53 -1.97 13.25
C GLU A 49 5.49 -2.71 12.42
N GLN A 50 5.84 -3.27 11.27
CA GLN A 50 4.96 -4.21 10.58
C GLN A 50 4.94 -5.53 11.34
N ILE A 51 3.77 -5.91 11.86
CA ILE A 51 3.60 -7.07 12.75
C ILE A 51 2.94 -8.27 12.10
N GLY A 52 2.35 -8.09 10.92
CA GLY A 52 1.70 -9.16 10.16
C GLY A 52 0.97 -8.64 8.92
N HIS A 53 0.05 -9.46 8.43
CA HIS A 53 -0.90 -9.15 7.36
C HIS A 53 -2.26 -9.77 7.70
N CYS A 54 -3.36 -9.17 7.25
CA CYS A 54 -4.69 -9.76 7.47
C CYS A 54 -4.96 -10.93 6.51
N ILE A 55 -4.51 -10.82 5.26
CA ILE A 55 -4.71 -11.84 4.21
C ILE A 55 -3.39 -12.58 4.00
N THR A 56 -3.28 -13.79 4.57
CA THR A 56 -2.03 -14.57 4.66
C THR A 56 -2.15 -15.97 4.07
N ARG A 57 -3.35 -16.37 3.64
CA ARG A 57 -3.61 -17.73 3.15
C ARG A 57 -4.47 -17.71 1.89
N PRO A 58 -4.24 -18.64 0.94
CA PRO A 58 -5.11 -18.80 -0.23
C PRO A 58 -6.59 -19.03 0.12
N SER A 59 -6.89 -19.66 1.26
CA SER A 59 -8.27 -19.89 1.73
C SER A 59 -9.03 -18.60 2.04
N GLN A 60 -8.31 -17.51 2.38
CA GLN A 60 -8.92 -16.21 2.56
C GLN A 60 -9.20 -15.60 1.20
N MET A 61 -8.14 -15.35 0.41
CA MET A 61 -8.24 -14.79 -0.93
C MET A 61 -6.99 -15.11 -1.76
N THR A 62 -7.18 -15.40 -3.04
CA THR A 62 -6.17 -15.38 -4.10
C THR A 62 -6.86 -14.93 -5.38
N PHE A 63 -6.17 -14.21 -6.27
CA PHE A 63 -6.84 -13.60 -7.40
C PHE A 63 -6.01 -13.61 -8.71
N PRO A 64 -5.67 -14.81 -9.23
CA PRO A 64 -4.95 -14.98 -10.50
C PRO A 64 -5.60 -14.18 -11.63
N GLY A 65 -4.81 -13.56 -12.51
CA GLY A 65 -5.32 -12.81 -13.67
C GLY A 65 -5.99 -11.46 -13.34
N THR A 66 -5.95 -11.01 -12.08
CA THR A 66 -6.42 -9.68 -11.69
C THR A 66 -5.56 -8.59 -12.31
N LYS A 67 -6.18 -7.53 -12.82
CA LYS A 67 -5.45 -6.39 -13.39
C LYS A 67 -4.61 -5.68 -12.32
N ALA A 68 -3.51 -5.06 -12.73
CA ALA A 68 -2.73 -4.21 -11.83
C ALA A 68 -3.62 -3.12 -11.19
N SER A 69 -3.33 -2.74 -9.93
CA SER A 69 -4.14 -1.83 -9.12
C SER A 69 -5.60 -2.26 -8.88
N LYS A 70 -5.92 -3.55 -9.04
CA LYS A 70 -7.15 -4.20 -8.55
C LYS A 70 -6.82 -5.13 -7.39
N GLY A 71 -7.84 -5.70 -6.75
CA GLY A 71 -7.66 -6.51 -5.55
C GLY A 71 -8.13 -5.76 -4.31
N LEU A 72 -7.29 -5.73 -3.27
CA LEU A 72 -7.67 -5.25 -1.95
C LEU A 72 -7.55 -3.72 -1.84
N TYR A 73 -8.70 -3.04 -1.88
CA TYR A 73 -8.82 -1.58 -1.78
C TYR A 73 -8.72 -1.09 -0.32
N ALA A 74 -9.21 0.12 0.00
CA ALA A 74 -9.12 0.72 1.32
C ALA A 74 -9.68 -0.20 2.42
N PRO A 75 -8.85 -0.58 3.42
CA PRO A 75 -9.30 -1.31 4.58
C PRO A 75 -9.65 -0.36 5.74
N THR A 76 -10.63 -0.75 6.56
CA THR A 76 -10.87 -0.13 7.87
C THR A 76 -10.59 -1.15 8.97
N ILE A 77 -9.80 -0.79 9.98
CA ILE A 77 -9.59 -1.60 11.19
C ILE A 77 -10.33 -1.01 12.39
N ARG A 78 -11.07 -1.83 13.12
CA ARG A 78 -11.76 -1.46 14.36
C ARG A 78 -11.52 -2.54 15.41
N TYR A 79 -11.58 -2.14 16.68
CA TYR A 79 -11.52 -3.06 17.81
C TYR A 79 -12.80 -2.92 18.64
N HIS A 80 -13.43 -4.04 18.96
CA HIS A 80 -14.62 -4.06 19.80
C HIS A 80 -14.68 -5.35 20.61
N ALA A 81 -14.92 -5.22 21.92
CA ALA A 81 -15.16 -6.33 22.84
C ALA A 81 -14.18 -7.52 22.70
N GLY A 82 -12.86 -7.24 22.68
CA GLY A 82 -11.84 -8.29 22.60
C GLY A 82 -11.42 -8.68 21.17
N THR A 83 -12.09 -8.17 20.14
CA THR A 83 -11.91 -8.63 18.76
C THR A 83 -11.51 -7.48 17.83
N PHE A 84 -10.53 -7.73 16.97
CA PHE A 84 -10.19 -6.90 15.83
C PHE A 84 -11.07 -7.27 14.63
N TYR A 85 -11.56 -6.25 13.94
CA TYR A 85 -12.34 -6.36 12.71
C TYR A 85 -11.61 -5.57 11.63
N MET A 86 -11.17 -6.25 10.57
CA MET A 86 -10.67 -5.60 9.36
C MET A 86 -11.71 -5.79 8.27
N VAL A 87 -12.29 -4.68 7.81
CA VAL A 87 -13.24 -4.66 6.70
C VAL A 87 -12.57 -4.04 5.47
N CYS A 88 -12.80 -4.59 4.28
CA CYS A 88 -12.15 -4.17 3.04
C CYS A 88 -13.03 -4.52 1.84
N THR A 89 -12.76 -3.92 0.68
CA THR A 89 -13.32 -4.38 -0.59
C THR A 89 -12.30 -5.19 -1.38
N ASN A 90 -12.71 -6.37 -1.87
CA ASN A 90 -12.01 -7.05 -2.95
C ASN A 90 -12.62 -6.66 -4.31
N THR A 91 -11.81 -6.03 -5.16
CA THR A 91 -12.17 -5.57 -6.51
C THR A 91 -11.54 -6.43 -7.61
N SER A 92 -10.98 -7.58 -7.24
CA SER A 92 -10.31 -8.52 -8.15
C SER A 92 -11.28 -9.21 -9.12
N ILE A 93 -10.78 -10.21 -9.87
CA ILE A 93 -11.68 -11.21 -10.47
C ILE A 93 -12.06 -12.28 -9.43
N GLY A 94 -13.19 -12.96 -9.62
CA GLY A 94 -13.66 -14.02 -8.71
C GLY A 94 -14.67 -13.53 -7.67
N GLU A 95 -14.48 -13.93 -6.41
CA GLU A 95 -15.32 -13.48 -5.28
C GLU A 95 -14.96 -12.03 -4.93
N THR A 96 -15.93 -11.11 -5.14
CA THR A 96 -15.72 -9.66 -5.07
C THR A 96 -16.77 -9.00 -4.19
N GLY A 97 -16.43 -7.81 -3.69
CA GLY A 97 -17.30 -7.03 -2.81
C GLY A 97 -16.68 -6.74 -1.46
N ASN A 98 -17.52 -6.26 -0.54
CA ASN A 98 -17.10 -5.89 0.80
C ASN A 98 -17.10 -7.13 1.71
N PHE A 99 -16.06 -7.29 2.51
CA PHE A 99 -15.92 -8.39 3.45
C PHE A 99 -15.29 -7.93 4.76
N VAL A 100 -15.48 -8.71 5.82
CA VAL A 100 -14.77 -8.57 7.10
C VAL A 100 -14.01 -9.85 7.43
N VAL A 101 -12.81 -9.69 7.97
CA VAL A 101 -12.07 -10.74 8.68
C VAL A 101 -11.83 -10.32 10.12
N THR A 102 -11.71 -11.29 11.02
CA THR A 102 -11.60 -11.03 12.46
C THR A 102 -10.39 -11.74 13.06
N SER A 103 -9.87 -11.20 14.15
CA SER A 103 -8.86 -11.86 14.99
C SER A 103 -8.93 -11.34 16.42
N ASP A 104 -8.52 -12.16 17.39
CA ASP A 104 -8.27 -11.73 18.77
C ASP A 104 -6.82 -11.24 18.97
N ASN A 105 -5.94 -11.48 17.99
CA ASN A 105 -4.55 -11.07 17.98
C ASN A 105 -4.24 -10.33 16.67
N PRO A 106 -3.78 -9.08 16.69
CA PRO A 106 -3.52 -8.32 15.46
C PRO A 106 -2.37 -8.90 14.63
N ARG A 107 -1.53 -9.78 15.21
CA ARG A 107 -0.51 -10.57 14.49
C ARG A 107 -1.09 -11.76 13.73
N GLY A 108 -2.37 -12.05 13.93
CA GLY A 108 -3.08 -13.20 13.38
C GLY A 108 -3.05 -14.44 14.29
N PRO A 109 -3.67 -15.56 13.83
CA PRO A 109 -4.31 -15.69 12.52
C PRO A 109 -5.63 -14.90 12.42
N TRP A 110 -5.91 -14.39 11.23
CA TRP A 110 -7.20 -13.79 10.89
C TRP A 110 -8.15 -14.84 10.31
N SER A 111 -9.46 -14.68 10.52
CA SER A 111 -10.50 -15.56 10.02
C SER A 111 -10.56 -15.59 8.48
N ASP A 112 -11.31 -16.54 7.93
CA ASP A 112 -11.78 -16.48 6.54
C ASP A 112 -12.84 -15.35 6.42
N PRO A 113 -13.08 -14.80 5.21
CA PRO A 113 -13.93 -13.63 5.01
C PRO A 113 -15.42 -13.91 5.25
N VAL A 114 -16.09 -12.97 5.89
CA VAL A 114 -17.55 -12.85 5.93
C VAL A 114 -17.97 -11.72 5.00
N TRP A 115 -18.81 -12.01 4.02
CA TRP A 115 -19.16 -11.09 2.95
C TRP A 115 -20.44 -10.29 3.23
N PHE A 116 -20.43 -9.01 2.86
CA PHE A 116 -21.60 -8.14 2.94
C PHE A 116 -22.31 -8.04 1.61
N SER A 117 -23.64 -7.92 1.63
CA SER A 117 -24.44 -7.63 0.43
C SER A 117 -24.42 -6.14 0.03
N GLN A 118 -24.03 -5.23 0.95
CA GLN A 118 -23.88 -3.81 0.63
C GLN A 118 -22.72 -3.59 -0.34
N THR A 119 -23.00 -2.89 -1.44
CA THR A 119 -22.07 -2.64 -2.53
C THR A 119 -21.20 -1.40 -2.30
N GLY A 120 -20.43 -1.02 -3.32
CA GLY A 120 -19.47 0.09 -3.24
C GLY A 120 -18.09 -0.35 -2.75
N ILE A 121 -17.23 0.63 -2.54
CA ILE A 121 -15.89 0.48 -1.97
C ILE A 121 -15.79 1.25 -0.64
N ASP A 122 -14.64 1.15 0.00
CA ASP A 122 -14.25 1.82 1.23
C ASP A 122 -15.23 1.54 2.39
N PRO A 123 -15.47 0.26 2.73
CA PRO A 123 -16.33 -0.08 3.84
C PRO A 123 -15.66 0.32 5.17
N SER A 124 -16.47 0.85 6.08
CA SER A 124 -16.07 1.20 7.44
C SER A 124 -17.14 0.73 8.43
N LEU A 125 -16.70 0.39 9.64
CA LEU A 125 -17.57 -0.04 10.73
C LEU A 125 -17.64 1.00 11.84
N LEU A 126 -18.83 1.19 12.40
CA LEU A 126 -19.04 1.78 13.73
C LEU A 126 -19.76 0.75 14.60
N PHE A 127 -19.19 0.47 15.77
CA PHE A 127 -19.86 -0.26 16.85
C PHE A 127 -20.47 0.77 17.80
N ASP A 128 -21.80 0.84 17.85
CA ASP A 128 -22.52 1.86 18.62
C ASP A 128 -22.92 1.33 20.02
N ASP A 129 -23.18 2.26 20.94
CA ASP A 129 -23.52 1.98 22.34
C ASP A 129 -24.85 1.23 22.50
N ASP A 130 -25.74 1.30 21.49
CA ASP A 130 -27.01 0.57 21.48
C ASP A 130 -26.86 -0.91 21.02
N GLY A 131 -25.63 -1.33 20.73
CA GLY A 131 -25.29 -2.67 20.23
C GLY A 131 -25.43 -2.83 18.72
N SER A 132 -25.82 -1.77 18.00
CA SER A 132 -25.83 -1.76 16.54
C SER A 132 -24.41 -1.79 15.97
N VAL A 133 -24.24 -2.50 14.85
CA VAL A 133 -23.06 -2.36 13.99
C VAL A 133 -23.49 -1.70 12.70
N TYR A 134 -22.94 -0.52 12.43
CA TYR A 134 -23.16 0.20 11.18
C TYR A 134 -22.04 -0.11 10.19
N LEU A 135 -22.43 -0.44 8.96
CA LEU A 135 -21.53 -0.55 7.81
C LEU A 135 -21.78 0.65 6.88
N THR A 136 -20.76 1.46 6.68
CA THR A 136 -20.82 2.63 5.79
C THR A 136 -19.85 2.41 4.63
N SER A 137 -20.28 2.65 3.41
CA SER A 137 -19.45 2.56 2.19
C SER A 137 -19.89 3.64 1.20
N ASN A 138 -19.11 3.86 0.14
CA ASN A 138 -19.63 4.64 -0.97
C ASN A 138 -20.60 3.81 -1.83
N GLY A 139 -21.17 4.42 -2.86
CA GLY A 139 -21.97 3.77 -3.87
C GLY A 139 -22.14 4.68 -5.08
N TRP A 140 -22.61 4.10 -6.18
CA TRP A 140 -22.85 4.82 -7.42
C TRP A 140 -24.23 4.49 -7.97
N GLY A 141 -24.92 5.50 -8.50
CA GLY A 141 -26.21 5.33 -9.14
C GLY A 141 -27.09 6.56 -9.08
N GLU A 142 -28.35 6.39 -9.45
CA GLU A 142 -29.34 7.45 -9.35
C GLU A 142 -29.78 7.66 -7.90
N THR A 143 -29.95 8.92 -7.50
CA THR A 143 -30.41 9.29 -6.16
C THR A 143 -31.59 10.28 -6.25
N THR A 144 -32.33 10.41 -5.15
CA THR A 144 -33.44 11.37 -5.08
C THR A 144 -32.92 12.80 -5.32
N GLY A 145 -33.29 13.39 -6.46
CA GLY A 145 -32.92 14.76 -6.83
C GLY A 145 -31.68 14.91 -7.72
N ARG A 146 -30.97 13.83 -8.07
CA ARG A 146 -29.90 13.85 -9.09
C ARG A 146 -30.00 12.64 -10.04
N ARG A 147 -30.14 12.91 -11.33
CA ARG A 147 -30.14 11.88 -12.40
C ARG A 147 -28.72 11.58 -12.85
N GLY A 148 -28.46 10.34 -13.29
CA GLY A 148 -27.15 9.88 -13.75
C GLY A 148 -26.36 9.10 -12.69
N ASN A 149 -25.15 8.66 -13.04
CA ASN A 149 -24.29 7.88 -12.15
C ASN A 149 -23.57 8.80 -11.16
N VAL A 150 -24.20 9.09 -10.02
CA VAL A 150 -23.67 9.98 -8.99
C VAL A 150 -23.06 9.14 -7.86
N GLY A 151 -21.89 9.54 -7.36
CA GLY A 151 -21.32 8.96 -6.14
C GLY A 151 -22.06 9.43 -4.90
N TYR A 152 -22.32 8.52 -3.96
CA TYR A 152 -22.99 8.81 -2.70
C TYR A 152 -22.40 7.97 -1.57
N ILE A 153 -22.69 8.36 -0.32
CA ILE A 153 -22.38 7.56 0.86
C ILE A 153 -23.65 6.84 1.32
N GLN A 154 -23.53 5.53 1.51
CA GLN A 154 -24.61 4.67 1.96
C GLN A 154 -24.26 3.97 3.27
N GLN A 155 -25.27 3.64 4.05
CA GLN A 155 -25.10 2.98 5.34
C GLN A 155 -26.18 1.92 5.57
N SER A 156 -25.80 0.86 6.26
CA SER A 156 -26.69 -0.19 6.76
C SER A 156 -26.38 -0.50 8.22
N ARG A 157 -27.38 -1.05 8.94
CA ARG A 157 -27.10 -1.86 10.12
C ARG A 157 -26.87 -3.30 9.67
N VAL A 158 -25.85 -3.96 10.18
CA VAL A 158 -25.46 -5.32 9.78
C VAL A 158 -25.35 -6.27 10.97
N ASP A 159 -25.60 -7.55 10.72
CA ASP A 159 -25.09 -8.62 11.58
C ASP A 159 -23.65 -8.92 11.16
N ILE A 160 -22.70 -8.55 12.02
CA ILE A 160 -21.27 -8.69 11.74
C ILE A 160 -20.81 -10.15 11.60
N ARG A 161 -21.54 -11.12 12.16
CA ARG A 161 -21.17 -12.54 12.11
C ARG A 161 -21.57 -13.19 10.80
N THR A 162 -22.66 -12.74 10.20
CA THR A 162 -23.23 -13.32 8.98
C THR A 162 -23.04 -12.43 7.76
N GLY A 163 -22.70 -11.16 7.94
CA GLY A 163 -22.62 -10.15 6.88
C GLY A 163 -23.99 -9.65 6.42
N ALA A 164 -25.09 -10.11 7.04
CA ALA A 164 -26.43 -9.78 6.61
C ALA A 164 -26.79 -8.32 6.93
N VAL A 165 -27.33 -7.61 5.95
CA VAL A 165 -27.95 -6.30 6.16
C VAL A 165 -29.29 -6.49 6.88
N THR A 166 -29.42 -5.87 8.05
CA THR A 166 -30.61 -5.93 8.91
C THR A 166 -31.51 -4.71 8.75
N GLU A 167 -30.93 -3.56 8.38
CA GLU A 167 -31.65 -2.32 8.03
C GLU A 167 -30.81 -1.51 7.03
N GLY A 168 -31.43 -1.02 5.95
CA GLY A 168 -30.74 -0.29 4.87
C GLY A 168 -30.52 -1.14 3.61
N PRO A 169 -29.62 -0.74 2.69
CA PRO A 169 -28.81 0.47 2.74
C PRO A 169 -29.62 1.76 2.53
N ARG A 170 -29.21 2.86 3.17
CA ARG A 170 -29.75 4.21 2.98
C ARG A 170 -28.65 5.15 2.50
N VAL A 171 -28.94 6.00 1.53
CA VAL A 171 -28.06 7.12 1.18
C VAL A 171 -28.12 8.15 2.31
N ILE A 172 -26.98 8.44 2.94
CA ILE A 172 -26.88 9.35 4.08
C ILE A 172 -26.13 10.66 3.77
N SER A 173 -25.34 10.70 2.69
CA SER A 173 -24.65 11.91 2.23
C SER A 173 -24.34 11.88 0.73
N LEU A 174 -24.29 13.06 0.11
CA LEU A 174 -23.80 13.26 -1.26
C LEU A 174 -22.44 13.98 -1.28
N GLY A 175 -21.79 14.14 -0.11
CA GLY A 175 -20.59 14.97 0.05
C GLY A 175 -20.87 16.46 -0.07
N THR A 176 -19.80 17.25 -0.16
CA THR A 176 -19.83 18.71 -0.34
C THR A 176 -20.01 19.13 -1.80
N GLY A 177 -19.91 18.18 -2.73
CA GLY A 177 -19.99 18.39 -4.17
C GLY A 177 -18.68 18.11 -4.92
N GLY A 178 -17.63 17.64 -4.23
CA GLY A 178 -16.44 17.11 -4.86
C GLY A 178 -16.73 15.81 -5.63
N ARG A 179 -15.88 15.50 -6.63
CA ARG A 179 -15.94 14.21 -7.34
C ARG A 179 -15.51 13.06 -6.44
N CYS A 180 -15.88 11.83 -6.77
CA CYS A 180 -15.42 10.62 -6.09
C CYS A 180 -15.58 10.69 -4.55
N VAL A 181 -16.80 10.95 -4.07
CA VAL A 181 -17.07 10.89 -2.62
C VAL A 181 -16.88 9.46 -2.13
N GLU A 182 -15.95 9.26 -1.19
CA GLU A 182 -15.47 7.95 -0.76
C GLU A 182 -14.87 8.00 0.66
N GLY A 183 -14.16 6.96 1.08
CA GLY A 183 -13.51 6.86 2.40
C GLY A 183 -14.39 7.23 3.60
N PRO A 184 -15.65 6.76 3.72
CA PRO A 184 -16.51 7.18 4.80
C PRO A 184 -16.14 6.52 6.13
N HIS A 185 -15.91 7.33 7.16
CA HIS A 185 -15.86 6.85 8.54
C HIS A 185 -16.90 7.56 9.40
N LEU A 186 -17.69 6.75 10.11
CA LEU A 186 -18.67 7.22 11.09
C LEU A 186 -18.08 7.09 12.50
N TYR A 187 -18.12 8.18 13.26
CA TYR A 187 -17.68 8.24 14.65
C TYR A 187 -18.84 8.72 15.51
N LYS A 188 -18.95 8.20 16.74
CA LYS A 188 -19.80 8.78 17.78
C LYS A 188 -18.91 9.46 18.80
N ILE A 189 -19.01 10.78 18.89
CA ILE A 189 -18.18 11.61 19.77
C ILE A 189 -19.11 12.50 20.57
N ASN A 190 -19.21 12.22 21.87
CA ASN A 190 -20.26 12.76 22.74
C ASN A 190 -21.65 12.47 22.12
N ASP A 191 -22.52 13.46 22.07
CA ASP A 191 -23.90 13.35 21.55
C ASP A 191 -24.02 13.54 20.02
N TRP A 192 -22.92 13.41 19.28
CA TRP A 192 -22.88 13.63 17.82
C TRP A 192 -22.31 12.44 17.08
N TYR A 193 -22.92 12.14 15.93
CA TYR A 193 -22.31 11.29 14.91
C TYR A 193 -21.56 12.18 13.93
N TYR A 194 -20.26 11.97 13.78
CA TYR A 194 -19.44 12.61 12.76
C TYR A 194 -19.24 11.67 11.58
N LEU A 195 -19.43 12.18 10.37
CA LEU A 195 -19.15 11.48 9.13
C LEU A 195 -17.98 12.18 8.44
N LEU A 196 -16.83 11.52 8.43
CA LEU A 196 -15.62 11.97 7.74
C LEU A 196 -15.57 11.29 6.37
N LEU A 197 -15.31 12.05 5.32
CA LEU A 197 -15.29 11.58 3.93
C LEU A 197 -14.02 12.03 3.22
N ALA A 198 -13.64 11.30 2.18
CA ALA A 198 -12.74 11.76 1.14
C ALA A 198 -13.52 12.26 -0.08
N GLU A 199 -13.05 13.34 -0.70
CA GLU A 199 -13.61 13.89 -1.92
C GLU A 199 -12.48 14.43 -2.83
N GLY A 200 -12.78 14.65 -4.11
CA GLY A 200 -11.85 15.25 -5.08
C GLY A 200 -11.04 14.26 -5.91
N GLY A 201 -11.16 12.95 -5.62
CA GLY A 201 -10.31 11.89 -6.19
C GLY A 201 -8.92 11.87 -5.56
N THR A 202 -8.27 10.71 -5.55
CA THR A 202 -7.02 10.47 -4.80
C THR A 202 -5.76 11.10 -5.43
N GLU A 203 -5.93 11.96 -6.45
CA GLU A 203 -4.85 12.71 -7.08
C GLU A 203 -4.75 14.14 -6.50
N THR A 204 -4.36 15.14 -7.29
CA THR A 204 -4.11 16.52 -6.82
C THR A 204 -5.32 17.25 -6.23
N GLY A 205 -6.54 16.80 -6.52
CA GLY A 205 -7.78 17.40 -6.02
C GLY A 205 -8.24 16.89 -4.65
N HIS A 206 -7.52 15.93 -4.08
CA HIS A 206 -7.94 15.18 -2.88
C HIS A 206 -8.13 16.10 -1.66
N MET A 207 -9.17 15.80 -0.89
CA MET A 207 -9.50 16.52 0.33
C MET A 207 -10.27 15.64 1.32
N ILE A 208 -10.21 16.01 2.59
CA ILE A 208 -10.99 15.41 3.68
C ILE A 208 -12.11 16.38 4.05
N THR A 209 -13.36 15.92 4.06
CA THR A 209 -14.52 16.70 4.48
C THR A 209 -15.19 16.04 5.69
N VAL A 210 -15.79 16.85 6.56
CA VAL A 210 -16.48 16.37 7.77
C VAL A 210 -17.91 16.89 7.81
N PHE A 211 -18.79 16.05 8.32
CA PHE A 211 -20.19 16.35 8.58
C PHE A 211 -20.56 15.85 9.98
N ARG A 212 -21.67 16.30 10.53
CA ARG A 212 -22.22 15.70 11.76
C ARG A 212 -23.74 15.65 11.79
N SER A 213 -24.29 14.78 12.63
CA SER A 213 -25.72 14.66 12.89
C SER A 213 -26.01 14.15 14.30
N ARG A 214 -27.22 14.39 14.80
CA ARG A 214 -27.71 13.79 16.06
C ARG A 214 -28.21 12.35 15.87
N SER A 215 -28.27 11.89 14.62
CA SER A 215 -28.70 10.54 14.25
C SER A 215 -27.62 9.90 13.37
N PRO A 216 -27.33 8.60 13.51
CA PRO A 216 -26.40 7.92 12.60
C PRO A 216 -26.92 7.90 11.16
N TRP A 217 -28.21 8.17 10.95
CA TRP A 217 -28.88 8.20 9.65
C TRP A 217 -29.00 9.61 9.05
N GLY A 218 -28.49 10.63 9.74
CA GLY A 218 -28.64 12.01 9.31
C GLY A 218 -30.00 12.65 9.66
N PRO A 219 -30.32 13.82 9.05
CA PRO A 219 -29.51 14.50 8.04
C PRO A 219 -28.19 15.01 8.61
N PHE A 220 -27.13 14.91 7.81
CA PHE A 220 -25.78 15.36 8.17
C PHE A 220 -25.57 16.80 7.72
N GLU A 221 -25.21 17.69 8.65
CA GLU A 221 -24.79 19.06 8.35
C GLU A 221 -23.28 19.10 8.02
N PRO A 222 -22.84 19.83 6.99
CA PRO A 222 -21.42 19.97 6.67
C PRO A 222 -20.71 20.83 7.71
N GLY A 223 -19.44 20.51 7.99
CA GLY A 223 -18.55 21.36 8.77
C GLY A 223 -18.37 22.73 8.10
N PRO A 224 -18.39 23.84 8.88
CA PRO A 224 -18.37 25.20 8.34
C PRO A 224 -17.05 25.52 7.61
N ASP A 225 -15.96 24.87 8.00
CA ASP A 225 -14.62 25.11 7.47
C ASP A 225 -14.15 24.02 6.51
N ASN A 226 -15.05 23.21 5.96
CA ASN A 226 -14.68 22.18 4.98
C ASN A 226 -13.86 22.76 3.80
N PRO A 227 -12.86 22.02 3.28
CA PRO A 227 -12.34 20.74 3.79
C PRO A 227 -11.48 20.89 5.05
N VAL A 228 -11.40 19.83 5.87
CA VAL A 228 -10.54 19.71 7.06
C VAL A 228 -9.07 19.71 6.66
N LEU A 229 -8.72 19.00 5.58
CA LEU A 229 -7.36 18.86 5.08
C LEU A 229 -7.38 18.78 3.54
N THR A 230 -6.51 19.53 2.87
CA THR A 230 -6.25 19.46 1.43
C THR A 230 -4.97 20.20 1.06
N ALA A 231 -4.25 19.69 0.07
CA ALA A 231 -3.12 20.37 -0.57
C ALA A 231 -3.52 21.03 -1.92
N ARG A 232 -4.77 20.88 -2.36
CA ARG A 232 -5.19 21.23 -3.73
C ARG A 232 -5.10 22.73 -4.06
N ASP A 233 -5.19 23.57 -3.03
CA ASP A 233 -5.21 25.02 -3.15
C ASP A 233 -3.78 25.62 -3.10
N GLU A 234 -2.77 24.78 -2.82
CA GLU A 234 -1.37 25.18 -2.72
C GLU A 234 -0.65 25.14 -4.07
N ALA A 235 0.21 26.11 -4.33
CA ALA A 235 0.93 26.22 -5.60
C ALA A 235 2.02 25.13 -5.76
N ARG A 236 2.70 24.77 -4.66
CA ARG A 236 3.84 23.82 -4.64
C ARG A 236 3.88 23.04 -3.31
N PRO A 237 2.84 22.26 -3.00
CA PRO A 237 2.83 21.47 -1.77
C PRO A 237 3.92 20.40 -1.80
N VAL A 238 4.61 20.19 -0.68
CA VAL A 238 5.61 19.12 -0.54
C VAL A 238 4.93 17.76 -0.41
N LEU A 239 3.83 17.71 0.33
CA LEU A 239 2.91 16.57 0.43
C LEU A 239 1.63 16.92 -0.34
N THR A 240 1.30 16.16 -1.38
CA THR A 240 0.11 16.40 -2.20
C THR A 240 -0.84 15.20 -2.17
N GLY A 241 -2.01 15.34 -2.77
CA GLY A 241 -3.08 14.34 -2.73
C GLY A 241 -3.50 13.95 -1.32
N THR A 242 -3.43 14.88 -0.37
CA THR A 242 -3.77 14.64 1.04
C THR A 242 -5.27 14.35 1.18
N GLY A 243 -5.62 13.15 1.65
CA GLY A 243 -7.01 12.76 1.83
C GLY A 243 -7.17 11.39 2.45
N HIS A 244 -8.37 10.81 2.36
CA HIS A 244 -8.69 9.47 2.90
C HIS A 244 -8.17 9.27 4.32
N GLY A 245 -8.62 10.12 5.25
CA GLY A 245 -8.13 10.10 6.62
C GLY A 245 -9.04 9.37 7.60
N ASP A 246 -8.46 8.88 8.69
CA ASP A 246 -9.16 8.22 9.80
C ASP A 246 -8.81 8.95 11.11
N LEU A 247 -9.83 9.43 11.81
CA LEU A 247 -9.72 10.11 13.10
C LEU A 247 -9.64 9.10 14.25
N PHE A 248 -8.76 9.37 15.21
CA PHE A 248 -8.69 8.58 16.44
C PHE A 248 -8.20 9.42 17.63
N GLU A 249 -8.56 8.97 18.82
CA GLU A 249 -8.11 9.54 20.09
C GLU A 249 -6.98 8.68 20.67
N ASP A 250 -5.90 9.33 21.12
CA ASP A 250 -4.79 8.65 21.79
C ASP A 250 -5.03 8.40 23.27
N ASP A 251 -4.10 7.71 23.92
CA ASP A 251 -4.10 7.36 25.34
C ASP A 251 -4.01 8.52 26.32
N TYR A 252 -3.73 9.72 25.84
CA TYR A 252 -3.75 10.96 26.61
C TYR A 252 -4.95 11.85 26.31
N GLY A 253 -5.89 11.39 25.46
CA GLY A 253 -7.07 12.14 25.05
C GLY A 253 -6.80 13.18 23.95
N ASN A 254 -5.61 13.16 23.33
CA ASN A 254 -5.35 13.99 22.16
C ASN A 254 -5.98 13.35 20.92
N TRP A 255 -6.48 14.17 20.01
CA TRP A 255 -7.04 13.71 18.75
C TRP A 255 -6.02 13.80 17.63
N TRP A 256 -6.09 12.83 16.73
CA TRP A 256 -5.18 12.67 15.60
C TRP A 256 -5.95 12.29 14.35
N ILE A 257 -5.38 12.61 13.19
CA ILE A 257 -5.83 12.11 11.90
C ILE A 257 -4.64 11.49 11.17
N VAL A 258 -4.76 10.21 10.83
CA VAL A 258 -3.92 9.61 9.79
C VAL A 258 -4.56 9.83 8.44
N PHE A 259 -3.77 9.98 7.40
CA PHE A 259 -4.27 10.23 6.04
C PHE A 259 -3.22 9.81 5.02
N LEU A 260 -3.66 9.53 3.80
CA LEU A 260 -2.72 9.29 2.71
C LEU A 260 -2.25 10.61 2.11
N CYS A 261 -1.04 10.62 1.57
CA CYS A 261 -0.49 11.68 0.73
C CYS A 261 0.53 11.06 -0.24
N TYR A 262 1.14 11.86 -1.11
CA TYR A 262 2.31 11.42 -1.86
C TYR A 262 3.32 12.55 -2.01
N ARG A 263 4.61 12.18 -2.03
CA ARG A 263 5.72 13.09 -2.33
C ARG A 263 5.97 13.13 -3.82
N ILE A 264 6.05 14.34 -4.36
CA ILE A 264 6.44 14.57 -5.75
C ILE A 264 7.96 14.29 -5.89
N SER A 265 8.36 13.43 -6.83
CA SER A 265 9.78 13.13 -7.07
C SER A 265 10.47 14.32 -7.74
N THR A 266 10.03 14.66 -8.96
CA THR A 266 10.24 15.95 -9.63
C THR A 266 8.93 16.42 -10.27
N VAL A 267 8.91 17.57 -10.98
CA VAL A 267 7.69 18.31 -11.38
C VAL A 267 6.50 17.41 -11.77
N LYS A 268 5.53 17.33 -10.85
CA LYS A 268 4.17 16.73 -10.99
C LYS A 268 4.07 15.21 -11.17
N TYR A 269 5.00 14.42 -10.64
CA TYR A 269 4.83 12.95 -10.63
C TYR A 269 5.34 12.27 -9.36
N HIS A 270 4.77 11.10 -9.04
CA HIS A 270 5.16 10.26 -7.92
C HIS A 270 5.25 8.77 -8.32
N HIS A 271 6.25 8.08 -7.79
CA HIS A 271 6.50 6.65 -8.09
C HIS A 271 6.58 5.79 -6.84
N LEU A 272 6.77 6.38 -5.65
CA LEU A 272 6.74 5.65 -4.38
C LEU A 272 5.33 5.15 -4.02
N GLY A 273 4.31 5.59 -4.76
CA GLY A 273 2.90 5.40 -4.43
C GLY A 273 2.41 6.40 -3.39
N ARG A 274 1.18 6.17 -2.91
CA ARG A 274 0.58 6.92 -1.81
C ARG A 274 1.12 6.39 -0.47
N GLU A 275 1.53 7.31 0.39
CA GLU A 275 2.24 7.13 1.66
C GLU A 275 1.34 7.57 2.82
N THR A 276 1.58 7.10 4.06
CA THR A 276 0.75 7.48 5.22
C THR A 276 1.39 8.60 6.02
N ALA A 277 0.62 9.66 6.31
CA ALA A 277 0.98 10.79 7.14
C ALA A 277 0.07 10.93 8.36
N LEU A 278 0.50 11.73 9.34
CA LEU A 278 -0.18 11.96 10.61
C LEU A 278 -0.20 13.47 10.93
N LEU A 279 -1.32 13.96 11.42
CA LEU A 279 -1.42 15.31 12.01
C LEU A 279 -2.23 15.27 13.31
N PRO A 280 -1.89 16.12 14.30
CA PRO A 280 -2.77 16.38 15.44
C PRO A 280 -4.06 17.05 14.96
N VAL A 281 -5.14 16.85 15.72
CA VAL A 281 -6.45 17.44 15.47
C VAL A 281 -6.85 18.32 16.65
N ILE A 282 -7.31 19.53 16.32
CA ILE A 282 -7.83 20.50 17.27
C ILE A 282 -9.34 20.55 17.10
N TRP A 283 -10.07 20.47 18.22
CA TRP A 283 -11.52 20.64 18.23
C TRP A 283 -11.88 22.10 18.51
N GLU A 284 -12.55 22.76 17.57
CA GLU A 284 -13.03 24.13 17.72
C GLU A 284 -14.53 24.19 17.45
N ASN A 285 -15.30 24.73 18.40
CA ASN A 285 -16.77 24.81 18.31
C ASN A 285 -17.46 23.47 17.96
N GLY A 286 -16.87 22.36 18.41
CA GLY A 286 -17.35 21.01 18.13
C GLY A 286 -17.07 20.51 16.71
N TRP A 287 -16.05 21.04 16.02
CA TRP A 287 -15.60 20.57 14.71
C TRP A 287 -14.10 20.27 14.72
N PRO A 288 -13.65 19.17 14.09
CA PRO A 288 -12.24 18.84 14.00
C PRO A 288 -11.53 19.71 12.95
N LYS A 289 -10.32 20.17 13.28
CA LYS A 289 -9.41 20.88 12.39
C LYS A 289 -8.03 20.26 12.44
N ALA A 290 -7.37 20.09 11.30
CA ALA A 290 -5.97 19.70 11.28
C ALA A 290 -5.10 20.80 11.91
N ALA A 291 -4.20 20.42 12.83
CA ALA A 291 -3.21 21.34 13.38
C ALA A 291 -2.24 21.79 12.28
N GLY A 292 -1.86 23.07 12.30
CA GLY A 292 -0.97 23.66 11.28
C GLY A 292 -1.69 24.16 10.01
N GLY A 293 -3.01 23.94 9.88
CA GLY A 293 -3.81 24.41 8.74
C GLY A 293 -4.23 23.28 7.80
N LYS A 294 -4.78 23.64 6.64
CA LYS A 294 -5.37 22.67 5.70
C LYS A 294 -4.33 21.91 4.88
N CYS A 295 -3.16 22.49 4.61
CA CYS A 295 -2.09 21.81 3.89
C CYS A 295 -1.11 21.21 4.89
N ALA A 296 -0.87 19.90 4.77
CA ALA A 296 0.09 19.20 5.61
C ALA A 296 1.54 19.59 5.26
N GLU A 297 2.35 19.78 6.29
CA GLU A 297 3.80 19.95 6.16
C GLU A 297 4.53 18.62 6.40
N VAL A 298 5.79 18.55 5.94
CA VAL A 298 6.68 17.41 6.22
C VAL A 298 7.06 17.41 7.69
N HIS A 299 7.59 18.51 8.22
CA HIS A 299 7.94 18.59 9.63
C HIS A 299 6.70 18.97 10.43
N VAL A 300 6.41 18.18 11.46
CA VAL A 300 5.30 18.45 12.37
C VAL A 300 5.85 18.69 13.76
N ALA A 301 5.66 19.90 14.26
CA ALA A 301 5.88 20.25 15.65
C ALA A 301 4.53 20.37 16.36
N ALA A 302 4.25 19.43 17.25
CA ALA A 302 2.97 19.35 17.96
C ALA A 302 3.19 19.47 19.46
N ALA A 303 2.56 20.47 20.07
CA ALA A 303 2.39 20.56 21.52
C ALA A 303 1.20 19.67 21.92
N VAL A 304 1.46 18.40 22.20
CA VAL A 304 0.46 17.38 22.56
C VAL A 304 0.78 16.79 23.92
N ASN A 305 -0.24 16.64 24.75
CA ASN A 305 -0.06 16.19 26.13
C ASN A 305 0.51 14.78 26.17
N GLY A 306 1.53 14.55 26.99
CA GLY A 306 2.05 13.20 27.28
C GLY A 306 2.93 12.57 26.20
N ARG A 307 3.17 13.25 25.07
CA ARG A 307 3.99 12.71 23.95
C ARG A 307 5.25 13.53 23.64
N ASP A 308 5.73 14.34 24.58
CA ASP A 308 6.89 15.21 24.36
C ASP A 308 8.22 14.48 24.16
N SER A 309 8.33 13.24 24.64
CA SER A 309 9.54 12.42 24.54
C SER A 309 9.60 11.52 23.30
N VAL A 310 8.61 11.57 22.40
CA VAL A 310 8.62 10.73 21.20
C VAL A 310 9.80 11.12 20.32
N ARG A 311 10.60 10.12 19.96
CA ARG A 311 11.72 10.27 19.03
C ARG A 311 11.44 9.40 17.82
N GLN A 312 11.28 10.03 16.68
CA GLN A 312 11.17 9.30 15.42
C GLN A 312 12.48 8.54 15.15
N ALA A 313 12.37 7.27 14.78
CA ALA A 313 13.48 6.48 14.30
C ALA A 313 14.04 7.12 13.02
N ALA A 314 15.37 7.13 12.89
CA ALA A 314 16.02 7.71 11.72
C ALA A 314 15.51 7.04 10.43
N ARG A 315 15.01 7.85 9.49
CA ARG A 315 14.57 7.40 8.17
C ARG A 315 15.71 7.36 7.16
N GLU A 316 16.56 8.38 7.17
CA GLU A 316 17.79 8.37 6.39
C GLU A 316 18.68 7.23 6.88
N GLY A 317 19.04 6.33 5.98
CA GLY A 317 19.81 5.13 6.30
C GLY A 317 18.97 3.93 6.74
N GLU A 318 17.68 3.83 6.40
CA GLU A 318 16.97 2.53 6.51
C GLU A 318 17.78 1.48 5.76
N TYR A 319 18.33 0.53 6.50
CA TYR A 319 19.04 -0.60 5.98
C TYR A 319 18.19 -1.85 6.17
N PHE A 320 17.77 -2.43 5.05
CA PHE A 320 17.11 -3.73 5.01
C PHE A 320 18.09 -4.75 4.42
N PHE A 321 18.29 -5.84 5.15
CA PHE A 321 19.13 -6.94 4.74
C PHE A 321 18.41 -8.24 5.01
N ASP A 322 18.41 -9.14 4.04
CA ASP A 322 17.85 -10.47 4.16
C ASP A 322 18.80 -11.47 3.49
N ASP A 323 19.30 -12.43 4.27
CA ASP A 323 20.07 -13.59 3.79
C ASP A 323 19.18 -14.83 3.64
N PHE A 324 17.86 -14.69 3.88
CA PHE A 324 16.86 -15.73 3.78
C PHE A 324 17.10 -16.94 4.69
N SER A 325 17.90 -16.77 5.75
CA SER A 325 18.15 -17.80 6.77
C SER A 325 16.98 -18.02 7.74
N GLY A 326 15.98 -17.11 7.71
CA GLY A 326 14.76 -17.21 8.49
C GLY A 326 13.89 -18.41 8.10
N LYS A 327 13.07 -18.90 9.04
CA LYS A 327 12.11 -20.00 8.79
C LYS A 327 10.98 -19.64 7.82
N SER A 328 10.79 -18.35 7.58
CA SER A 328 9.76 -17.79 6.71
C SER A 328 10.29 -16.48 6.14
N LEU A 329 9.77 -16.09 4.97
CA LEU A 329 10.07 -14.78 4.40
C LEU A 329 9.73 -13.66 5.38
N ASN A 330 10.55 -12.61 5.39
CA ASN A 330 10.26 -11.36 6.09
C ASN A 330 8.89 -10.79 5.68
N LEU A 331 8.17 -10.15 6.62
CA LEU A 331 6.85 -9.57 6.39
C LEU A 331 6.81 -8.48 5.30
N LYS A 332 7.97 -7.88 4.98
CA LYS A 332 8.10 -6.87 3.92
C LYS A 332 8.07 -7.45 2.50
N TRP A 333 8.17 -8.78 2.35
CA TRP A 333 8.10 -9.46 1.07
C TRP A 333 6.67 -9.68 0.61
N ASN A 334 6.43 -9.44 -0.67
CA ASN A 334 5.17 -9.64 -1.34
C ASN A 334 5.35 -10.36 -2.69
N PHE A 335 4.28 -11.03 -3.09
CA PHE A 335 4.05 -11.66 -4.38
C PHE A 335 2.97 -10.88 -5.14
N ILE A 336 2.82 -11.19 -6.42
CA ILE A 336 1.83 -10.57 -7.30
C ILE A 336 0.67 -11.55 -7.51
N ARG A 337 -0.55 -11.14 -7.14
CA ARG A 337 -1.86 -11.80 -7.37
C ARG A 337 -2.13 -13.11 -6.64
N GLU A 338 -1.11 -13.92 -6.38
CA GLU A 338 -1.24 -15.23 -5.73
C GLU A 338 -0.16 -15.42 -4.66
N PHE A 339 -0.42 -16.31 -3.70
CA PHE A 339 0.63 -16.78 -2.80
C PHE A 339 1.58 -17.69 -3.59
N PHE A 340 2.74 -17.16 -3.93
CA PHE A 340 3.76 -17.90 -4.64
C PHE A 340 4.45 -18.88 -3.69
N ASP A 341 4.64 -20.11 -4.14
CA ASP A 341 5.22 -21.24 -3.40
C ASP A 341 6.45 -21.85 -4.10
N GLY A 342 6.86 -21.28 -5.24
CA GLY A 342 8.02 -21.72 -6.02
C GLY A 342 9.35 -21.23 -5.45
N TYR A 343 9.55 -21.32 -4.14
CA TYR A 343 10.81 -21.02 -3.48
C TYR A 343 11.08 -21.95 -2.31
N GLU A 344 12.35 -22.15 -2.00
CA GLU A 344 12.79 -22.92 -0.84
C GLU A 344 14.00 -22.26 -0.16
N SER A 345 14.15 -22.53 1.14
CA SER A 345 15.35 -22.13 1.89
C SER A 345 16.49 -23.08 1.55
N GLY A 346 17.55 -22.57 0.94
CA GLY A 346 18.84 -23.25 0.76
C GLY A 346 19.73 -23.14 2.00
N ASP A 347 20.97 -23.62 1.89
CA ASP A 347 21.99 -23.44 2.93
C ASP A 347 22.57 -22.00 2.95
N GLU A 348 23.47 -21.70 3.88
CA GLU A 348 24.12 -20.38 3.98
C GLU A 348 24.86 -19.93 2.70
N LYS A 349 25.17 -20.85 1.78
CA LYS A 349 25.84 -20.56 0.50
C LYS A 349 24.84 -20.30 -0.62
N GLU A 350 23.66 -20.89 -0.54
CA GLU A 350 22.61 -20.83 -1.55
C GLU A 350 21.56 -19.74 -1.26
N GLY A 351 21.27 -19.46 0.02
CA GLY A 351 20.24 -18.52 0.44
C GLY A 351 18.85 -18.97 -0.03
N LEU A 352 18.06 -18.07 -0.63
CA LEU A 352 16.77 -18.42 -1.20
C LEU A 352 16.94 -19.07 -2.58
N ILE A 353 16.36 -20.24 -2.79
CA ILE A 353 16.28 -20.87 -4.12
C ILE A 353 14.94 -20.50 -4.74
N LEU A 354 14.97 -19.75 -5.84
CA LEU A 354 13.79 -19.29 -6.58
C LEU A 354 13.59 -20.13 -7.85
N HIS A 355 12.42 -20.76 -7.97
CA HIS A 355 12.04 -21.53 -9.15
C HIS A 355 11.27 -20.64 -10.13
N GLY A 356 11.82 -20.47 -11.34
CA GLY A 356 11.20 -19.65 -12.37
C GLY A 356 9.89 -20.24 -12.88
N ARG A 357 8.97 -19.34 -13.25
CA ARG A 357 7.72 -19.70 -13.93
C ARG A 357 7.80 -19.41 -15.43
N PRO A 358 6.96 -20.02 -16.28
CA PRO A 358 6.86 -19.61 -17.67
C PRO A 358 6.50 -18.15 -17.84
N GLU A 359 5.65 -17.62 -16.95
CA GLU A 359 5.22 -16.24 -16.98
C GLU A 359 6.39 -15.28 -16.68
N ASN A 360 6.50 -14.21 -17.47
CA ASN A 360 7.41 -13.10 -17.22
C ASN A 360 6.66 -11.92 -16.58
N LEU A 361 7.38 -10.85 -16.23
CA LEU A 361 6.82 -9.69 -15.53
C LEU A 361 5.75 -8.95 -16.34
N SER A 362 5.72 -9.13 -17.67
CA SER A 362 4.77 -8.48 -18.57
C SER A 362 3.47 -9.24 -18.85
N ASP A 363 3.34 -10.49 -18.41
CA ASP A 363 2.25 -11.37 -18.89
C ASP A 363 0.90 -11.12 -18.20
N GLY A 364 0.83 -10.21 -17.22
CA GLY A 364 -0.40 -9.96 -16.45
C GLY A 364 -0.89 -11.15 -15.61
N ALA A 365 0.02 -12.09 -15.32
CA ALA A 365 -0.22 -13.33 -14.58
C ALA A 365 0.51 -13.31 -13.21
N CYS A 366 0.75 -14.47 -12.59
CA CYS A 366 1.56 -14.56 -11.36
C CYS A 366 2.99 -15.01 -11.70
N PRO A 367 3.92 -14.07 -11.99
CA PRO A 367 5.32 -14.42 -12.21
C PRO A 367 5.98 -14.95 -10.93
N ALA A 368 7.11 -15.64 -11.06
CA ALA A 368 7.97 -15.92 -9.90
C ALA A 368 8.71 -14.64 -9.53
N PHE A 369 8.06 -13.80 -8.74
CA PHE A 369 8.54 -12.51 -8.25
C PHE A 369 8.36 -12.41 -6.74
N ILE A 370 9.40 -11.96 -6.04
CA ILE A 370 9.38 -11.67 -4.62
C ILE A 370 9.97 -10.28 -4.42
N GLY A 371 9.13 -9.33 -4.00
CA GLY A 371 9.52 -7.92 -3.94
C GLY A 371 9.08 -7.22 -2.67
N ARG A 372 9.76 -6.12 -2.37
CA ARG A 372 9.39 -5.17 -1.32
C ARG A 372 9.17 -3.78 -1.91
N ARG A 373 8.39 -2.96 -1.21
CA ARG A 373 8.12 -1.57 -1.61
C ARG A 373 9.40 -0.75 -1.67
N GLN A 374 9.53 0.13 -2.66
CA GLN A 374 10.50 1.22 -2.60
C GLN A 374 9.97 2.29 -1.65
N CYS A 375 10.69 2.56 -0.57
CA CYS A 375 10.27 3.49 0.48
C CYS A 375 11.06 4.80 0.47
N HIS A 376 12.00 4.98 -0.44
CA HIS A 376 12.89 6.15 -0.49
C HIS A 376 13.05 6.63 -1.93
N MET A 377 13.15 7.95 -2.09
CA MET A 377 13.41 8.56 -3.38
C MET A 377 14.79 8.17 -3.90
N MET A 378 15.79 8.14 -3.00
CA MET A 378 17.13 7.66 -3.28
C MET A 378 17.31 6.30 -2.62
N MET A 379 17.85 5.34 -3.35
CA MET A 379 18.09 4.01 -2.81
C MET A 379 19.27 3.31 -3.49
N GLU A 380 19.90 2.40 -2.77
CA GLU A 380 20.75 1.37 -3.33
C GLU A 380 20.16 0.01 -3.01
N CYS A 381 19.96 -0.82 -4.04
CA CYS A 381 19.53 -2.19 -3.89
C CYS A 381 20.51 -3.13 -4.56
N SER A 382 20.85 -4.25 -3.91
CA SER A 382 21.72 -5.25 -4.50
C SER A 382 21.30 -6.66 -4.15
N VAL A 383 21.58 -7.60 -5.05
CA VAL A 383 21.33 -9.03 -4.87
C VAL A 383 22.54 -9.82 -5.30
N ASP A 384 22.96 -10.78 -4.48
CA ASP A 384 23.96 -11.77 -4.88
C ASP A 384 23.24 -12.97 -5.52
N LEU A 385 23.38 -13.11 -6.84
CA LEU A 385 22.65 -14.07 -7.66
C LEU A 385 23.58 -15.15 -8.25
N SER A 386 23.24 -16.41 -8.00
CA SER A 386 23.81 -17.59 -8.65
C SER A 386 22.80 -18.17 -9.62
N PHE A 387 23.02 -17.91 -10.91
CA PHE A 387 22.16 -18.41 -11.99
C PHE A 387 22.99 -18.82 -13.20
N HIS A 388 22.78 -20.06 -13.66
CA HIS A 388 23.49 -20.65 -14.79
C HIS A 388 22.47 -21.27 -15.74
N PRO A 389 21.78 -20.46 -16.56
CA PRO A 389 20.67 -20.93 -17.36
C PRO A 389 21.11 -22.10 -18.27
N ALA A 390 20.30 -23.13 -18.34
CA ALA A 390 20.44 -24.26 -19.25
C ALA A 390 19.99 -23.86 -20.66
N HIS A 391 19.01 -22.96 -20.76
CA HIS A 391 18.40 -22.54 -22.03
C HIS A 391 18.40 -21.02 -22.25
N GLU A 392 18.38 -20.58 -23.51
CA GLU A 392 18.42 -19.13 -23.85
C GLU A 392 17.14 -18.37 -23.43
N TRP A 393 16.03 -19.08 -23.25
CA TRP A 393 14.78 -18.49 -22.78
C TRP A 393 14.73 -18.25 -21.27
N GLU A 394 15.62 -18.87 -20.51
CA GLU A 394 15.66 -18.73 -19.04
C GLU A 394 16.33 -17.43 -18.62
N GLU A 395 15.76 -16.81 -17.59
CA GLU A 395 16.21 -15.53 -17.06
C GLU A 395 15.93 -15.46 -15.55
N ALA A 396 16.87 -14.90 -14.79
CA ALA A 396 16.65 -14.54 -13.38
C ALA A 396 17.43 -13.28 -13.03
N GLY A 397 16.88 -12.45 -12.15
CA GLY A 397 17.40 -11.11 -11.96
C GLY A 397 16.76 -10.31 -10.85
N ILE A 398 16.96 -9.00 -10.93
CA ILE A 398 16.36 -7.99 -10.05
C ILE A 398 15.57 -6.98 -10.89
N ALA A 399 14.44 -6.49 -10.36
CA ALA A 399 13.56 -5.57 -11.07
C ALA A 399 13.10 -4.42 -10.17
N VAL A 400 12.81 -3.27 -10.80
CA VAL A 400 11.85 -2.29 -10.30
C VAL A 400 10.54 -2.45 -11.08
N LEU A 401 9.45 -2.67 -10.37
CA LEU A 401 8.16 -3.05 -10.94
C LEU A 401 7.06 -2.15 -10.40
N CYS A 402 6.29 -1.53 -11.30
CA CYS A 402 5.10 -0.77 -10.94
C CYS A 402 3.83 -1.52 -11.36
N SER A 403 3.84 -2.07 -12.58
CA SER A 403 2.79 -2.92 -13.14
C SER A 403 3.38 -3.90 -14.16
N ASP A 404 2.54 -4.76 -14.73
CA ASP A 404 2.89 -5.64 -15.85
C ASP A 404 3.19 -4.90 -17.17
N HIS A 405 2.81 -3.63 -17.28
CA HIS A 405 3.13 -2.80 -18.43
C HIS A 405 4.17 -1.72 -18.11
N ALA A 406 4.69 -1.66 -16.87
CA ALA A 406 5.67 -0.68 -16.46
C ALA A 406 6.67 -1.26 -15.44
N HIS A 407 7.80 -1.72 -15.95
CA HIS A 407 8.87 -2.30 -15.15
C HIS A 407 10.22 -2.20 -15.86
N TYR A 408 11.29 -2.14 -15.08
CA TYR A 408 12.68 -2.26 -15.53
C TYR A 408 13.33 -3.43 -14.80
N ASP A 409 13.86 -4.38 -15.56
CA ASP A 409 14.39 -5.62 -15.03
C ASP A 409 15.77 -5.91 -15.60
N LEU A 410 16.67 -6.30 -14.70
CA LEU A 410 18.07 -6.63 -14.98
C LEU A 410 18.27 -8.13 -14.71
N GLY A 411 18.31 -8.93 -15.78
CA GLY A 411 18.34 -10.39 -15.72
C GLY A 411 19.61 -11.01 -16.29
N ILE A 412 20.03 -12.15 -15.73
CA ILE A 412 21.07 -13.01 -16.28
C ILE A 412 20.43 -14.00 -17.26
N ARG A 413 20.97 -14.07 -18.48
CA ARG A 413 20.57 -15.04 -19.53
C ARG A 413 21.80 -15.68 -20.18
N LYS A 414 21.59 -16.58 -21.13
CA LYS A 414 22.66 -17.15 -21.98
C LYS A 414 22.37 -17.03 -23.47
N ARG A 415 23.46 -16.92 -24.24
CA ARG A 415 23.47 -17.02 -25.70
C ARG A 415 24.64 -17.89 -26.13
N GLY A 416 24.35 -19.05 -26.71
CA GLY A 416 25.33 -20.13 -26.83
C GLY A 416 25.95 -20.49 -25.47
N ASP A 417 27.28 -20.51 -25.39
CA ASP A 417 28.02 -20.85 -24.17
C ASP A 417 28.34 -19.64 -23.26
N ARG A 418 27.89 -18.44 -23.63
CA ARG A 418 28.17 -17.20 -22.88
C ARG A 418 26.94 -16.74 -22.11
N ARG A 419 27.17 -16.28 -20.88
CA ARG A 419 26.17 -15.54 -20.10
C ARG A 419 26.25 -14.05 -20.39
N TYR A 420 25.11 -13.39 -20.31
CA TYR A 420 24.98 -11.95 -20.41
C TYR A 420 24.00 -11.44 -19.36
N VAL A 421 24.15 -10.16 -19.03
CA VAL A 421 23.14 -9.41 -18.29
C VAL A 421 22.34 -8.59 -19.29
N LEU A 422 21.03 -8.59 -19.12
CA LEU A 422 20.06 -7.94 -19.97
C LEU A 422 19.26 -6.96 -19.13
N LEU A 423 19.31 -5.68 -19.49
CA LEU A 423 18.40 -4.66 -18.99
C LEU A 423 17.23 -4.54 -19.95
N HIS A 424 16.07 -5.05 -19.54
CA HIS A 424 14.80 -4.85 -20.21
C HIS A 424 14.06 -3.68 -19.55
N ARG A 425 13.49 -2.82 -20.39
CA ARG A 425 12.65 -1.71 -19.92
C ARG A 425 11.37 -1.73 -20.71
N ARG A 426 10.25 -1.88 -20.01
CA ARG A 426 8.90 -1.82 -20.57
C ARG A 426 8.14 -0.66 -19.95
N VAL A 427 7.50 0.14 -20.80
CA VAL A 427 6.56 1.19 -20.40
C VAL A 427 5.46 1.23 -21.45
N GLU A 428 4.25 0.84 -21.07
CA GLU A 428 3.09 0.68 -21.95
C GLU A 428 3.42 -0.25 -23.14
N ASP A 429 3.41 0.29 -24.36
CA ASP A 429 3.73 -0.38 -25.62
C ASP A 429 5.20 -0.22 -26.05
N MET A 430 6.00 0.51 -25.27
CA MET A 430 7.42 0.72 -25.54
C MET A 430 8.28 -0.29 -24.79
N GLU A 431 9.18 -0.93 -25.54
CA GLU A 431 10.18 -1.86 -25.01
C GLU A 431 11.57 -1.48 -25.48
N SER A 432 12.56 -1.66 -24.61
CA SER A 432 13.97 -1.56 -24.98
C SER A 432 14.82 -2.55 -24.21
N VAL A 433 15.84 -3.07 -24.89
CA VAL A 433 16.74 -4.10 -24.35
C VAL A 433 18.18 -3.63 -24.50
N THR A 434 18.99 -3.80 -23.45
CA THR A 434 20.42 -3.53 -23.48
C THR A 434 21.18 -4.71 -22.89
N GLU A 435 22.14 -5.25 -23.64
CA GLU A 435 22.91 -6.42 -23.23
C GLU A 435 24.38 -6.09 -22.95
N ARG A 436 24.95 -6.77 -21.95
CA ARG A 436 26.38 -6.77 -21.64
C ARG A 436 26.84 -8.20 -21.33
N VAL A 437 28.00 -8.58 -21.85
CA VAL A 437 28.61 -9.89 -21.56
C VAL A 437 28.97 -9.95 -20.08
N LEU A 438 28.58 -11.04 -19.41
CA LEU A 438 28.98 -11.30 -18.04
C LEU A 438 30.27 -12.12 -17.99
N PRO A 439 31.20 -11.81 -17.08
CA PRO A 439 32.33 -12.68 -16.77
C PRO A 439 31.89 -14.08 -16.32
N ALA A 440 32.80 -15.04 -16.38
CA ALA A 440 32.56 -16.44 -16.01
C ALA A 440 32.50 -16.68 -14.48
N ASP A 441 31.90 -15.75 -13.73
CA ASP A 441 31.80 -15.78 -12.27
C ASP A 441 30.56 -16.56 -11.82
N LYS A 442 30.70 -17.55 -10.93
CA LYS A 442 29.54 -18.35 -10.49
C LYS A 442 28.45 -17.52 -9.80
N MET A 443 28.86 -16.52 -9.03
CA MET A 443 28.00 -15.59 -8.30
C MET A 443 28.22 -14.20 -8.87
N VAL A 444 27.14 -13.47 -9.13
CA VAL A 444 27.18 -12.09 -9.63
C VAL A 444 26.33 -11.22 -8.72
N THR A 445 26.87 -10.08 -8.27
CA THR A 445 26.05 -9.09 -7.57
C THR A 445 25.41 -8.18 -8.59
N LEU A 446 24.08 -8.21 -8.72
CA LEU A 446 23.32 -7.23 -9.49
C LEU A 446 22.94 -6.06 -8.58
N TYR A 447 22.91 -4.84 -9.13
CA TYR A 447 22.53 -3.65 -8.35
C TYR A 447 21.60 -2.71 -9.13
N ILE A 448 20.80 -1.98 -8.36
CA ILE A 448 19.97 -0.86 -8.77
C ILE A 448 20.28 0.31 -7.84
N GLU A 449 20.68 1.44 -8.40
CA GLU A 449 20.80 2.72 -7.70
C GLU A 449 19.69 3.63 -8.19
N ALA A 450 19.02 4.34 -7.29
CA ALA A 450 18.00 5.33 -7.64
C ALA A 450 18.37 6.70 -7.09
N ASP A 451 18.15 7.73 -7.90
CA ASP A 451 17.92 9.09 -7.44
C ASP A 451 16.48 9.52 -7.77
N ARG A 452 16.16 10.81 -7.62
CA ARG A 452 14.81 11.35 -7.89
C ARG A 452 14.38 11.25 -9.35
N GLU A 453 15.32 11.14 -10.29
CA GLU A 453 15.08 11.20 -11.72
C GLU A 453 15.32 9.88 -12.42
N GLN A 454 16.25 9.06 -11.94
CA GLN A 454 16.79 7.93 -12.67
C GLN A 454 17.11 6.72 -11.78
N TYR A 455 16.84 5.54 -12.33
CA TYR A 455 17.42 4.28 -11.90
C TYR A 455 18.66 3.96 -12.75
N THR A 456 19.74 3.53 -12.11
CA THR A 456 20.96 3.01 -12.73
C THR A 456 21.10 1.53 -12.42
N PHE A 457 21.27 0.71 -13.46
CA PHE A 457 21.34 -0.74 -13.36
C PHE A 457 22.73 -1.23 -13.72
N GLY A 458 23.24 -2.18 -12.96
CA GLY A 458 24.53 -2.78 -13.25
C GLY A 458 24.83 -4.03 -12.46
N PHE A 459 26.08 -4.47 -12.57
CA PHE A 459 26.59 -5.61 -11.82
C PHE A 459 27.99 -5.33 -11.27
N VAL A 460 28.37 -6.07 -10.23
CA VAL A 460 29.72 -6.07 -9.68
C VAL A 460 30.44 -7.33 -10.15
N SER A 461 31.62 -7.18 -10.74
CA SER A 461 32.54 -8.29 -11.01
C SER A 461 33.94 -7.93 -10.54
N ARG A 462 34.61 -8.85 -9.85
CA ARG A 462 35.98 -8.65 -9.31
C ARG A 462 36.15 -7.37 -8.46
N GLY A 463 35.08 -6.92 -7.80
CA GLY A 463 35.06 -5.71 -6.99
C GLY A 463 34.81 -4.40 -7.75
N GLU A 464 34.62 -4.45 -9.07
CA GLU A 464 34.33 -3.28 -9.90
C GLU A 464 32.85 -3.22 -10.29
N LYS A 465 32.24 -2.03 -10.20
CA LYS A 465 30.88 -1.75 -10.69
C LYS A 465 30.91 -1.55 -12.21
N HIS A 466 30.05 -2.27 -12.92
CA HIS A 466 29.82 -2.11 -14.35
C HIS A 466 28.39 -1.68 -14.61
N VAL A 467 28.20 -0.50 -15.20
CA VAL A 467 26.87 0.02 -15.58
C VAL A 467 26.40 -0.64 -16.88
N VAL A 468 25.17 -1.14 -16.86
CA VAL A 468 24.50 -1.72 -18.03
C VAL A 468 23.65 -0.67 -18.73
N GLY A 469 22.90 0.12 -17.96
CA GLY A 469 22.08 1.21 -18.47
C GLY A 469 21.24 1.85 -17.38
N THR A 470 20.34 2.74 -17.80
CA THR A 470 19.51 3.54 -16.90
C THR A 470 18.04 3.55 -17.36
N GLY A 471 17.13 3.95 -16.47
CA GLY A 471 15.71 4.13 -16.74
C GLY A 471 15.14 5.32 -15.96
N MET A 472 14.26 6.12 -16.56
CA MET A 472 13.72 7.30 -15.88
C MET A 472 12.66 6.90 -14.86
N VAL A 473 12.77 7.43 -13.64
CA VAL A 473 11.79 7.22 -12.56
C VAL A 473 10.39 7.67 -12.99
N LYS A 474 10.30 8.80 -13.70
CA LYS A 474 9.05 9.37 -14.21
C LYS A 474 8.19 8.35 -14.98
N LEU A 475 8.81 7.47 -15.75
CA LEU A 475 8.06 6.56 -16.62
C LEU A 475 7.43 5.38 -15.83
N LEU A 476 7.81 5.20 -14.56
CA LEU A 476 7.16 4.28 -13.63
C LEU A 476 6.22 5.01 -12.65
N SER A 477 5.97 6.31 -12.86
CA SER A 477 5.09 7.09 -11.99
C SER A 477 3.62 6.77 -12.23
N THR A 478 2.82 6.93 -11.18
CA THR A 478 1.36 6.74 -11.22
C THR A 478 0.71 7.65 -12.26
N GLU A 479 1.23 8.86 -12.50
CA GLU A 479 0.71 9.77 -13.53
C GLU A 479 0.98 9.31 -14.96
N VAL A 480 1.96 8.42 -15.19
CA VAL A 480 2.22 7.81 -16.50
C VAL A 480 1.44 6.52 -16.64
N ILE A 481 1.54 5.63 -15.65
CA ILE A 481 1.06 4.24 -15.75
C ILE A 481 -0.39 4.05 -15.29
N TRP A 482 -0.96 5.07 -14.62
CA TRP A 482 -2.24 5.00 -13.91
C TRP A 482 -2.25 3.94 -12.79
N GLY A 483 -3.35 3.86 -12.06
CA GLY A 483 -3.50 2.94 -10.93
C GLY A 483 -3.24 3.58 -9.56
N PHE A 484 -3.02 2.75 -8.56
CA PHE A 484 -3.08 3.13 -7.15
C PHE A 484 -1.90 2.62 -6.31
N THR A 485 -0.94 1.97 -6.95
CA THR A 485 0.24 1.34 -6.34
C THR A 485 1.48 2.25 -6.44
N GLY A 486 2.58 1.79 -5.85
CA GLY A 486 3.91 2.38 -6.03
C GLY A 486 4.92 1.31 -6.43
N VAL A 487 6.14 1.74 -6.74
CA VAL A 487 7.22 0.87 -7.21
C VAL A 487 7.62 -0.15 -6.14
N TYR A 488 7.73 -1.40 -6.56
CA TYR A 488 8.41 -2.48 -5.85
C TYR A 488 9.81 -2.69 -6.41
N VAL A 489 10.73 -3.13 -5.55
CA VAL A 489 12.03 -3.67 -5.92
C VAL A 489 12.12 -5.12 -5.46
N GLY A 490 12.54 -6.02 -6.32
CA GLY A 490 12.48 -7.45 -6.02
C GLY A 490 13.26 -8.33 -6.98
N VAL A 491 13.34 -9.60 -6.61
CA VAL A 491 13.97 -10.66 -7.41
C VAL A 491 12.91 -11.36 -8.25
N TYR A 492 13.31 -11.86 -9.42
CA TYR A 492 12.44 -12.64 -10.29
C TYR A 492 13.19 -13.77 -11.01
N ALA A 493 12.43 -14.77 -11.48
CA ALA A 493 12.91 -15.81 -12.38
C ALA A 493 11.82 -16.20 -13.38
N THR A 494 12.18 -16.41 -14.64
CA THR A 494 11.22 -16.74 -15.70
C THR A 494 11.83 -17.59 -16.80
N GLY A 495 10.99 -18.44 -17.40
CA GLY A 495 11.31 -19.17 -18.63
C GLY A 495 10.79 -18.49 -19.90
N ASN A 496 10.27 -17.26 -19.80
CA ASN A 496 9.80 -16.45 -20.93
C ASN A 496 8.88 -17.22 -21.91
N GLY A 497 7.76 -17.70 -21.39
CA GLY A 497 6.76 -18.50 -22.10
C GLY A 497 7.06 -20.01 -22.16
N ARG A 498 8.11 -20.48 -21.48
CA ARG A 498 8.51 -21.89 -21.41
C ARG A 498 8.86 -22.29 -19.97
N ALA A 499 9.02 -23.58 -19.71
CA ALA A 499 9.56 -24.05 -18.43
C ALA A 499 10.93 -23.41 -18.14
N CYS A 500 11.13 -23.03 -16.87
CA CYS A 500 12.42 -22.62 -16.32
C CYS A 500 12.94 -23.79 -15.48
N ASP A 501 13.85 -24.56 -16.04
CA ASP A 501 14.40 -25.78 -15.43
C ASP A 501 15.54 -25.44 -14.45
N THR A 502 16.17 -24.29 -14.64
CA THR A 502 17.26 -23.80 -13.80
C THR A 502 16.72 -22.96 -12.64
N PRO A 503 16.93 -23.34 -11.36
CA PRO A 503 16.61 -22.46 -10.24
C PRO A 503 17.66 -21.34 -10.06
N ALA A 504 17.23 -20.22 -9.49
CA ALA A 504 18.08 -19.09 -9.16
C ALA A 504 18.39 -19.06 -7.65
N GLY A 505 19.67 -19.15 -7.29
CA GLY A 505 20.13 -19.03 -5.90
C GLY A 505 20.37 -17.57 -5.54
N ILE A 506 19.69 -17.08 -4.51
CA ILE A 506 19.72 -15.70 -4.04
C ILE A 506 20.32 -15.69 -2.63
N ARG A 507 21.62 -15.44 -2.55
CA ARG A 507 22.36 -15.55 -1.27
C ARG A 507 22.02 -14.43 -0.30
N ARG A 508 21.80 -13.23 -0.81
CA ARG A 508 21.42 -12.06 -0.01
C ARG A 508 20.72 -11.02 -0.86
N PHE A 509 19.85 -10.26 -0.22
CA PHE A 509 19.24 -9.05 -0.71
C PHE A 509 19.57 -7.90 0.25
N SER A 510 20.01 -6.77 -0.29
CA SER A 510 20.22 -5.54 0.47
C SER A 510 19.43 -4.39 -0.14
N TYR A 511 18.86 -3.55 0.71
CA TYR A 511 18.26 -2.28 0.35
C TYR A 511 18.69 -1.23 1.35
N GLN A 512 19.20 -0.11 0.86
CA GLN A 512 19.55 1.05 1.65
C GLN A 512 18.81 2.26 1.10
N GLY A 513 18.01 2.90 1.95
CA GLY A 513 17.32 4.15 1.63
C GLY A 513 18.05 5.37 2.18
N THR A 514 18.03 6.47 1.43
CA THR A 514 18.53 7.78 1.89
C THR A 514 17.55 8.89 1.54
#